data_AF-A0A924G4W6-F1
#
_entry.id   AF-A0A924G4W6-F1
#
_cell.length_a   1.000
_cell.length_b   1.000
_cell.length_c   1.000
_cell.angle_alpha   90.00
_cell.angle_beta   90.00
_cell.angle_gamma   90.00
#
_symmetry.space_group_name_H-M   'P 1'
#
loop_
_entity.id
_entity.type
_entity.pdbx_description
1 polymer ?
#
loop_
_entity_poly.entity_id
_entity_poly.type
_entity_poly.pdbx_seq_one_letter_code
_entity_poly.pdbx_strand_id
1 'polypeptide(L)'
;MKDILLNCGKSHQQYRIVAEYNHPTTSFALAGFCAEEHTENMLFRHLQNLCMQSDGSLNSTQLLLCSMMQQWTTAFNIPASQMLQHITGNYSAEKLKSVCLYKTKNGGEEKLINRILM
;
A
#
# COMPACT_ATOMS: atom_id res chain seq x y z
N MET A 1 0.97 -7.30 13.33
CA MET A 1 0.87 -7.80 11.94
C MET A 1 2.01 -8.78 11.74
N LYS A 2 1.80 -9.93 11.07
CA LYS A 2 2.91 -10.85 10.76
C LYS A 2 3.90 -10.12 9.85
N ASP A 3 5.18 -10.12 10.21
CA ASP A 3 6.24 -9.48 9.44
C ASP A 3 6.35 -10.14 8.07
N ILE A 4 5.91 -9.43 7.04
CA ILE A 4 6.16 -9.83 5.66
C ILE A 4 7.60 -9.46 5.38
N LEU A 5 8.46 -10.46 5.43
CA LEU A 5 9.87 -10.34 5.08
C LEU A 5 9.99 -10.24 3.55
N LEU A 6 9.95 -9.02 3.03
CA LEU A 6 10.28 -8.74 1.64
C LEU A 6 11.82 -8.80 1.50
N ASN A 7 12.32 -9.66 0.60
CA ASN A 7 13.76 -9.75 0.37
C ASN A 7 14.23 -8.56 -0.50
N CYS A 8 14.57 -7.44 0.15
CA CYS A 8 15.04 -6.23 -0.52
C CYS A 8 16.55 -6.29 -0.77
N GLY A 9 16.97 -5.78 -1.94
CA GLY A 9 18.38 -5.53 -2.23
C GLY A 9 18.97 -4.48 -1.28
N LYS A 10 20.30 -4.39 -1.19
CA LYS A 10 21.01 -3.51 -0.23
C LYS A 10 20.67 -2.02 -0.35
N SER A 11 20.27 -1.54 -1.54
CA SER A 11 19.85 -0.15 -1.79
C SER A 11 18.34 0.08 -1.61
N HIS A 12 17.56 -0.99 -1.46
CA HIS A 12 16.11 -0.93 -1.37
C HIS A 12 15.61 -0.90 0.08
N GLN A 13 14.58 -0.10 0.32
CA GLN A 13 13.81 -0.06 1.55
C GLN A 13 12.52 -0.86 1.38
N GLN A 14 12.00 -1.42 2.47
CA GLN A 14 10.72 -2.12 2.49
C GLN A 14 9.59 -1.12 2.67
N TYR A 15 8.59 -1.20 1.80
CA TYR A 15 7.39 -0.39 1.84
C TYR A 15 6.15 -1.28 1.91
N ARG A 16 5.12 -0.80 2.62
CA ARG A 16 3.84 -1.48 2.77
C ARG A 16 2.68 -0.51 2.59
N ILE A 17 1.68 -0.93 1.84
CA ILE A 17 0.42 -0.21 1.67
C ILE A 17 -0.62 -0.89 2.57
N VAL A 18 -1.30 -0.11 3.41
CA VAL A 18 -2.28 -0.59 4.39
C VAL A 18 -3.59 0.17 4.22
N ALA A 19 -4.70 -0.55 4.09
CA ALA A 19 -6.05 -0.01 4.23
C ALA A 19 -6.41 0.10 5.71
N GLU A 20 -6.86 1.28 6.15
CA GLU A 20 -7.52 1.46 7.43
C GLU A 20 -9.03 1.64 7.17
N TYR A 21 -9.85 1.01 8.01
CA TYR A 21 -11.32 1.08 7.91
C TYR A 21 -11.89 1.99 8.99
N ASN A 22 -13.18 2.32 8.89
CA ASN A 22 -13.86 3.11 9.92
C ASN A 22 -13.99 2.38 11.26
N HIS A 23 -13.90 1.04 11.27
CA HIS A 23 -13.87 0.29 12.51
C HIS A 23 -12.48 0.39 13.17
N PRO A 24 -12.38 0.75 14.46
CA PRO A 24 -11.12 1.14 15.12
C PRO A 24 -10.07 0.03 15.26
N THR A 25 -10.39 -1.21 14.86
CA THR A 25 -9.53 -2.39 15.06
C THR A 25 -9.14 -3.09 13.75
N THR A 26 -9.56 -2.56 12.61
CA THR A 26 -9.39 -3.22 11.31
C THR A 26 -8.47 -2.42 10.42
N SER A 27 -7.26 -2.95 10.24
CA SER A 27 -6.32 -2.53 9.21
C SER A 27 -5.84 -3.75 8.43
N PHE A 28 -5.67 -3.58 7.12
CA PHE A 28 -5.33 -4.67 6.22
C PHE A 28 -4.17 -4.28 5.33
N ALA A 29 -3.10 -5.06 5.35
CA ALA A 29 -1.98 -4.88 4.44
C ALA A 29 -2.43 -5.27 3.02
N LEU A 30 -2.42 -4.30 2.10
CA LEU A 30 -2.86 -4.47 0.71
C LEU A 30 -1.70 -4.90 -0.21
N ALA A 31 -0.51 -4.34 0.01
CA ALA A 31 0.68 -4.64 -0.77
C ALA A 31 1.95 -4.43 0.06
N GLY A 32 3.00 -5.20 -0.27
CA GLY A 32 4.36 -4.96 0.16
C GLY A 32 5.28 -4.89 -1.05
N PHE A 33 6.28 -4.00 -1.03
CA PHE A 33 7.29 -3.89 -2.09
C PHE A 33 8.61 -3.29 -1.62
N CYS A 34 9.67 -3.50 -2.42
CA CYS A 34 11.01 -2.98 -2.19
C CYS A 34 11.30 -1.88 -3.20
N ALA A 35 11.68 -0.69 -2.74
CA ALA A 35 12.04 0.42 -3.63
C ALA A 35 13.19 1.25 -3.06
N GLU A 36 13.90 1.99 -3.89
CA GLU A 36 14.93 2.92 -3.40
C GLU A 36 14.30 4.16 -2.77
N GLU A 37 14.96 4.76 -1.77
CA GLU A 37 14.42 5.92 -1.04
C GLU A 37 14.10 7.12 -1.96
N HIS A 38 14.87 7.31 -3.04
CA HIS A 38 14.61 8.38 -4.00
C HIS A 38 13.28 8.24 -4.76
N THR A 39 12.68 7.03 -4.78
CA THR A 39 11.37 6.77 -5.40
C THR A 39 10.18 7.15 -4.52
N GLU A 40 10.41 7.48 -3.25
CA GLU A 40 9.37 7.72 -2.24
C GLU A 40 8.37 8.82 -2.66
N ASN A 41 8.86 9.91 -3.25
CA ASN A 41 8.02 10.99 -3.78
C ASN A 41 7.07 10.53 -4.90
N MET A 42 7.52 9.60 -5.74
CA MET A 42 6.70 9.06 -6.82
C MET A 42 5.62 8.12 -6.25
N LEU A 43 6.01 7.22 -5.35
CA LEU A 43 5.10 6.31 -4.66
C LEU A 43 3.99 7.09 -3.92
N PHE A 44 4.38 8.16 -3.24
CA PHE A 44 3.47 9.08 -2.57
C PHE A 44 2.43 9.68 -3.52
N ARG A 45 2.87 10.25 -4.66
CA ARG A 45 1.96 10.86 -5.64
C ARG A 45 0.99 9.83 -6.24
N HIS A 46 1.46 8.63 -6.52
CA HIS A 46 0.62 7.58 -7.10
C HIS A 46 -0.47 7.13 -6.10
N LEU A 47 -0.14 7.02 -4.80
CA LEU A 47 -1.12 6.76 -3.75
C LEU A 47 -2.14 7.90 -3.58
N GLN A 48 -1.70 9.16 -3.66
CA GLN A 48 -2.62 10.30 -3.68
C GLN A 48 -3.61 10.24 -4.84
N ASN A 49 -3.13 9.92 -6.02
CA ASN A 49 -3.98 9.76 -7.20
C ASN A 49 -4.98 8.63 -7.02
N LEU A 50 -4.57 7.49 -6.47
CA LEU A 50 -5.45 6.37 -6.18
C LEU A 50 -6.59 6.76 -5.25
N CYS A 51 -6.31 7.52 -4.18
CA CYS A 51 -7.35 7.96 -3.26
C CYS A 51 -8.30 8.99 -3.86
N MET A 52 -7.82 9.87 -4.76
CA MET A 52 -8.71 10.79 -5.49
C MET A 52 -9.59 10.08 -6.52
N GLN A 53 -9.13 8.95 -7.08
CA GLN A 53 -9.85 8.19 -8.10
C GLN A 53 -10.83 7.18 -7.51
N SER A 54 -10.61 6.76 -6.27
CA SER A 54 -11.43 5.74 -5.63
C SER A 54 -12.69 6.36 -5.01
N ASP A 55 -13.79 5.61 -5.04
CA ASP A 55 -15.11 6.01 -4.55
C ASP A 55 -15.33 5.70 -3.06
N GLY A 56 -14.28 5.33 -2.34
CA GLY A 56 -14.38 4.87 -0.94
C GLY A 56 -14.61 3.37 -0.79
N SER A 57 -14.87 2.64 -1.89
CA SER A 57 -15.15 1.20 -1.85
C SER A 57 -13.87 0.36 -1.90
N LEU A 58 -13.90 -0.78 -1.21
CA LEU A 58 -12.79 -1.73 -1.20
C LEU A 58 -12.50 -2.28 -2.60
N ASN A 59 -13.54 -2.60 -3.37
CA ASN A 59 -13.41 -3.17 -4.71
C ASN A 59 -12.78 -2.19 -5.70
N SER A 60 -13.26 -0.94 -5.73
CA SER A 60 -12.68 0.11 -6.60
C SER A 60 -11.22 0.38 -6.24
N THR A 61 -10.95 0.55 -4.94
CA THR A 61 -9.59 0.77 -4.42
C THR A 61 -8.66 -0.38 -4.78
N GLN A 62 -9.12 -1.63 -4.69
CA GLN A 62 -8.34 -2.80 -5.05
C GLN A 62 -7.98 -2.81 -6.54
N LEU A 63 -8.93 -2.53 -7.43
CA LEU A 63 -8.68 -2.47 -8.88
C LEU A 63 -7.64 -1.38 -9.23
N LEU A 64 -7.77 -0.20 -8.63
CA LEU A 64 -6.83 0.91 -8.80
C LEU A 64 -5.45 0.55 -8.26
N LEU A 65 -5.38 -0.11 -7.09
CA LEU A 65 -4.13 -0.56 -6.50
C LEU A 65 -3.43 -1.59 -7.39
N CYS A 66 -4.14 -2.61 -7.88
CA CYS A 66 -3.60 -3.59 -8.82
C CYS A 66 -2.99 -2.90 -10.05
N SER A 67 -3.72 -1.95 -10.62
CA SER A 67 -3.28 -1.18 -11.80
C SER A 67 -2.01 -0.37 -11.51
N MET A 68 -1.96 0.31 -10.35
CA MET A 68 -0.80 1.07 -9.90
C MET A 68 0.43 0.17 -9.68
N MET A 69 0.26 -0.99 -9.04
CA MET A 69 1.35 -1.95 -8.80
C MET A 69 1.88 -2.53 -10.12
N GLN A 70 0.99 -2.80 -11.08
CA GLN A 70 1.40 -3.22 -12.43
C GLN A 70 2.24 -2.14 -13.11
N GLN A 71 1.81 -0.87 -13.07
CA GLN A 71 2.58 0.25 -13.59
C GLN A 71 3.95 0.37 -12.92
N TRP A 72 4.05 0.19 -11.60
CA TRP A 72 5.32 0.21 -10.90
C TRP A 72 6.27 -0.89 -11.33
N THR A 73 5.73 -2.08 -11.59
CA THR A 73 6.49 -3.22 -12.08
C THR A 73 6.99 -2.96 -13.50
N THR A 74 6.13 -2.46 -14.39
CA THR A 74 6.47 -2.32 -15.82
C THR A 74 7.25 -1.04 -16.16
N ALA A 75 6.94 0.09 -15.51
CA ALA A 75 7.50 1.40 -15.84
C ALA A 75 8.72 1.77 -14.97
N PHE A 76 8.78 1.27 -13.73
CA PHE A 76 9.82 1.65 -12.76
C PHE A 76 10.69 0.48 -12.31
N ASN A 77 10.46 -0.73 -12.85
CA ASN A 77 11.21 -1.95 -12.53
C ASN A 77 11.31 -2.20 -11.00
N ILE A 78 10.23 -1.94 -10.27
CA ILE A 78 10.14 -2.15 -8.82
C ILE A 78 9.80 -3.64 -8.57
N PRO A 79 10.76 -4.54 -8.25
CA PRO A 79 10.62 -5.98 -8.52
C PRO A 79 9.91 -6.83 -7.46
N ALA A 80 9.24 -6.23 -6.46
CA ALA A 80 8.81 -6.99 -5.28
C ALA A 80 7.37 -6.71 -4.83
N SER A 81 6.47 -6.44 -5.78
CA SER A 81 5.05 -6.21 -5.53
C SER A 81 4.31 -7.48 -5.08
N GLN A 82 4.65 -8.02 -3.90
CA GLN A 82 3.78 -9.00 -3.25
C GLN A 82 2.51 -8.27 -2.82
N MET A 83 1.47 -8.38 -3.65
CA MET A 83 0.11 -8.20 -3.16
C MET A 83 -0.11 -9.26 -2.10
N LEU A 84 -0.31 -8.81 -0.88
CA LEU A 84 -0.58 -9.70 0.24
C LEU A 84 -2.00 -10.17 0.04
N GLN A 85 -2.13 -11.35 -0.56
CA GLN A 85 -3.40 -11.97 -0.87
C GLN A 85 -4.18 -12.21 0.42
N HIS A 86 -5.01 -11.25 0.82
CA HIS A 86 -6.13 -11.43 1.76
C HIS A 86 -7.15 -10.29 1.66
N ILE A 87 -7.50 -9.87 0.44
CA ILE A 87 -8.80 -9.21 0.20
C ILE A 87 -9.79 -10.28 -0.30
N THR A 88 -9.81 -11.43 0.36
CA THR A 88 -10.75 -12.50 0.06
C THR A 88 -11.95 -12.37 0.98
N GLY A 89 -12.99 -11.72 0.45
CA GLY A 89 -14.41 -11.98 0.71
C GLY A 89 -14.86 -11.93 2.17
N ASN A 90 -15.44 -10.78 2.56
CA ASN A 90 -16.62 -10.64 3.45
C ASN A 90 -16.77 -9.23 4.07
N TYR A 91 -15.90 -8.26 3.73
CA TYR A 91 -15.93 -6.91 4.30
C TYR A 91 -16.75 -5.88 3.49
N SER A 92 -17.73 -6.32 2.70
CA SER A 92 -18.52 -5.45 1.81
C SER A 92 -19.34 -4.37 2.53
N ALA A 93 -19.51 -4.48 3.86
CA ALA A 93 -20.18 -3.46 4.66
C ALA A 93 -19.25 -2.36 5.20
N GLU A 94 -17.92 -2.57 5.23
CA GLU A 94 -16.99 -1.63 5.84
C GLU A 94 -16.40 -0.67 4.80
N LYS A 95 -16.68 0.63 4.97
CA LYS A 95 -16.07 1.69 4.16
C LYS A 95 -14.61 1.89 4.56
N LEU A 96 -13.75 2.07 3.57
CA LEU A 96 -12.36 2.47 3.78
C LEU A 96 -12.32 3.88 4.36
N LYS A 97 -11.45 4.08 5.35
CA LYS A 97 -11.16 5.37 5.95
C LYS A 97 -9.93 6.02 5.32
N SER A 98 -8.90 5.22 5.09
CA SER A 98 -7.64 5.69 4.52
C SER A 98 -6.86 4.56 3.84
N VAL A 99 -5.98 4.93 2.93
CA VAL A 99 -4.91 4.06 2.42
C VAL A 99 -3.58 4.72 2.81
N CYS A 100 -2.75 3.98 3.53
CA CYS A 100 -1.52 4.48 4.15
C CYS A 100 -0.29 3.77 3.59
N LEU A 101 0.81 4.50 3.43
CA LEU A 101 2.13 3.96 3.11
C LEU A 101 2.99 3.92 4.37
N TYR A 102 3.59 2.77 4.62
CA TYR A 102 4.55 2.52 5.67
C TYR A 102 5.90 2.16 5.06
N LYS A 103 6.98 2.55 5.73
CA LYS A 103 8.35 2.19 5.42
C LYS A 103 8.98 1.52 6.63
N THR A 104 9.63 0.39 6.44
CA THR A 104 10.37 -0.26 7.53
C THR A 104 11.77 0.34 7.60
N LYS A 105 12.16 0.87 8.76
CA LYS A 105 13.46 1.49 9.01
C LYS A 105 13.98 1.06 10.37
N ASN A 106 15.22 0.53 10.43
CA ASN A 106 15.92 0.16 11.67
C ASN A 106 15.09 -0.71 12.65
N GLY A 107 14.32 -1.68 12.15
CA GLY A 107 13.47 -2.55 12.98
C GLY A 107 12.16 -1.91 13.47
N GLY A 108 11.84 -0.69 13.04
CA GLY A 108 10.56 -0.02 13.26
C GLY A 108 9.80 0.25 11.95
N GLU A 109 8.50 0.51 12.06
CA GLU A 109 7.66 0.98 10.95
C GLU A 109 7.43 2.49 11.05
N GLU A 110 7.78 3.22 10.00
CA GLU A 110 7.52 4.64 9.84
C GLU A 110 6.30 4.82 8.93
N LYS A 111 5.24 5.49 9.43
CA LYS A 111 4.08 5.86 8.62
C LYS A 111 4.43 7.10 7.79
N LEU A 112 4.67 6.90 6.49
CA LEU A 112 5.04 7.98 5.57
C LEU A 112 3.86 8.84 5.13
N ILE A 113 2.66 8.25 5.11
CA ILE A 113 1.43 8.93 4.72
C ILE A 113 0.39 8.74 5.81
N ASN A 114 0.03 9.82 6.51
CA ASN A 114 -0.96 9.78 7.58
C ASN A 114 -2.38 10.16 7.15
N ARG A 115 -2.58 10.69 5.94
CA ARG A 115 -3.92 11.00 5.43
C ARG A 115 -3.93 10.99 3.92
N ILE A 116 -4.76 10.12 3.36
CA ILE A 116 -5.52 10.48 2.19
C ILE A 116 -6.94 9.99 2.48
N LEU A 117 -7.77 10.93 2.91
CA LEU A 117 -9.20 10.73 3.08
C LEU A 117 -9.77 10.40 1.70
N MET A 118 -10.64 9.40 1.64
CA MET A 118 -11.53 9.17 0.50
C MET A 118 -12.76 10.05 0.65
#